data_AF-A0A438H4K6-F1
#
_entry.id   AF-A0A438H4K6-F1
#
_cell.length_a   1.000
_cell.length_b   1.000
_cell.length_c   1.000
_cell.angle_alpha   90.00
_cell.angle_beta   90.00
_cell.angle_gamma   90.00
#
_symmetry.space_group_name_H-M   'P 1'
#
loop_
_entity.id
_entity.type
_entity.pdbx_description
1 polymer ?
#
loop_
_entity_poly.entity_id
_entity_poly.type
_entity_poly.pdbx_seq_one_letter_code
_entity_poly.pdbx_strand_id
1 'polypeptide(L)'
;MARGRQNNNWVVMSSTSSPVEDFSSSFFLHNGDHPRLIFVSHHFHGPNYNTWSWAMLLAFIAKNKMGFIDDSIPQPATTNDLLYGAWNRCNSMVNSWILNLVAKEIVASLLYISTTTEIWNGLGEQFHQTNAPQIFQVIKALMALNQGALITLGRE
;
A
#
# COMPACT_ATOMS: atom_id res chain seq x y z
N MET A 1 61.66 20.04 21.24
CA MET A 1 60.61 19.25 21.94
C MET A 1 59.98 20.18 22.98
N ALA A 2 58.67 20.38 23.13
CA ALA A 2 57.50 19.70 22.60
C ALA A 2 56.34 20.72 22.46
N ARG A 3 55.51 20.55 21.41
CA ARG A 3 54.30 21.35 21.14
C ARG A 3 53.19 20.96 22.13
N GLY A 4 52.66 21.94 22.86
CA GLY A 4 51.43 21.79 23.65
C GLY A 4 50.20 21.74 22.74
N ARG A 5 49.38 20.71 22.95
CA ARG A 5 48.20 20.34 22.14
C ARG A 5 47.08 21.38 22.23
N GLN A 6 46.55 21.79 21.08
CA GLN A 6 45.26 22.47 20.95
C GLN A 6 44.15 21.42 21.09
N ASN A 7 43.28 21.56 22.10
CA ASN A 7 42.07 20.76 22.26
C ASN A 7 40.97 21.37 21.38
N ASN A 8 40.75 20.80 20.20
CA ASN A 8 39.61 21.13 19.35
C ASN A 8 38.40 20.34 19.84
N ASN A 9 37.53 21.00 20.62
CA ASN A 9 36.21 20.49 20.96
C ASN A 9 35.31 20.62 19.71
N TRP A 10 35.33 19.60 18.86
CA TRP A 10 34.32 19.44 17.83
C TRP A 10 33.03 18.97 18.52
N VAL A 11 32.16 19.91 18.85
CA VAL A 11 30.75 19.58 19.04
C VAL A 11 30.29 19.00 17.71
N VAL A 12 30.10 17.68 17.68
CA VAL A 12 29.46 16.99 16.56
C VAL A 12 28.05 17.57 16.48
N MET A 13 27.84 18.55 15.60
CA MET A 13 26.49 18.85 15.13
C MET A 13 26.04 17.57 14.44
N SER A 14 25.24 16.78 15.15
CA SER A 14 24.38 15.81 14.50
C SER A 14 23.60 16.60 13.45
N SER A 15 23.94 16.41 12.19
CA SER A 15 23.14 16.86 11.08
C SER A 15 21.80 16.16 11.23
N THR A 16 20.83 16.83 11.87
CA THR A 16 19.42 16.45 11.76
C THR A 16 19.04 16.68 10.31
N SER A 17 19.30 15.67 9.46
CA SER A 17 18.75 15.63 8.12
C SER A 17 17.25 15.72 8.28
N SER A 18 16.62 16.64 7.54
CA SER A 18 15.18 16.70 7.46
C SER A 18 14.66 15.29 7.07
N PRO A 19 13.61 14.75 7.70
CA PRO A 19 13.00 13.49 7.28
C PRO A 19 12.56 13.50 5.81
N VAL A 20 12.56 14.66 5.15
CA VAL A 20 12.21 14.85 3.74
C VAL A 20 13.43 14.66 2.81
N GLU A 21 14.65 14.71 3.33
CA GLU A 21 15.90 14.58 2.56
C GLU A 21 16.59 13.22 2.72
N ASP A 22 16.12 12.41 3.68
CA ASP A 22 16.57 11.04 3.85
C ASP A 22 15.84 10.13 2.85
N PHE A 23 16.57 9.56 1.89
CA PHE A 23 16.03 8.63 0.89
C PHE A 23 15.41 7.37 1.51
N SER A 24 15.76 7.03 2.76
CA SER A 24 15.16 5.93 3.50
C SER A 24 13.87 6.30 4.22
N SER A 25 13.49 7.58 4.24
CA SER A 25 12.27 8.06 4.87
C SER A 25 11.03 7.66 4.09
N SER A 26 9.99 7.24 4.82
CA SER A 26 8.67 6.95 4.23
C SER A 26 8.01 8.19 3.62
N PHE A 27 8.40 9.39 4.06
CA PHE A 27 7.93 10.68 3.52
C PHE A 27 8.67 11.14 2.25
N PHE A 28 9.71 10.41 1.83
CA PHE A 28 10.45 10.74 0.63
C PHE A 28 9.64 10.37 -0.62
N LEU A 29 9.55 11.30 -1.58
CA LEU A 29 8.99 11.08 -2.92
C LEU A 29 10.11 11.14 -3.94
N HIS A 30 10.26 10.10 -4.73
CA HIS A 30 11.30 10.03 -5.76
C HIS A 30 10.96 10.96 -6.93
N ASN A 31 11.95 11.44 -7.67
CA ASN A 31 11.71 12.29 -8.85
C ASN A 31 10.84 11.63 -9.94
N GLY A 32 10.79 10.29 -9.98
CA GLY A 32 9.93 9.53 -10.87
C GLY A 32 8.50 9.31 -10.34
N ASP A 33 8.21 9.73 -9.11
CA ASP A 33 6.90 9.56 -8.50
C ASP A 33 5.94 10.61 -9.02
N HIS A 34 4.92 10.15 -9.74
CA HIS A 34 3.85 10.98 -10.23
C HIS A 34 2.50 10.27 -10.09
N PRO A 35 1.38 11.00 -10.03
CA PRO A 35 0.05 10.41 -9.83
C PRO A 35 -0.30 9.27 -10.78
N ARG A 36 0.10 9.37 -12.06
CA ARG A 36 -0.18 8.39 -13.12
C ARG A 36 0.79 7.19 -13.18
N LEU A 37 1.61 6.98 -12.15
CA LEU A 37 2.58 5.91 -12.17
C LEU A 37 1.85 4.56 -12.10
N ILE A 38 2.11 3.70 -13.08
CA ILE A 38 1.55 2.35 -13.14
C ILE A 38 2.64 1.39 -12.68
N PHE A 39 2.45 0.79 -11.51
CA PHE A 39 3.35 -0.24 -10.97
C PHE A 39 2.69 -1.62 -10.84
N VAL A 40 1.38 -1.71 -11.04
CA VAL A 40 0.64 -2.97 -11.18
C VAL A 40 0.02 -3.01 -12.57
N SER A 41 0.26 -4.08 -13.32
CA SER A 41 -0.12 -4.21 -14.73
C SER A 41 -1.63 -4.31 -14.95
N HIS A 42 -2.37 -4.88 -14.00
CA HIS A 42 -3.82 -5.08 -14.10
C HIS A 42 -4.56 -4.08 -13.25
N HIS A 43 -5.54 -3.39 -13.84
CA HIS A 43 -6.44 -2.53 -13.09
C HIS A 43 -7.42 -3.37 -12.26
N PHE A 44 -7.78 -2.87 -11.09
CA PHE A 44 -8.79 -3.46 -10.23
C PHE A 44 -10.18 -3.30 -10.83
N HIS A 45 -10.90 -4.41 -11.00
CA HIS A 45 -12.24 -4.44 -11.59
C HIS A 45 -13.24 -5.28 -10.78
N GLY A 46 -12.94 -5.55 -9.51
CA GLY A 46 -13.79 -6.33 -8.59
C GLY A 46 -13.32 -7.79 -8.41
N PRO A 47 -13.60 -8.71 -9.35
CA PRO A 47 -13.22 -10.12 -9.21
C PRO A 47 -11.72 -10.39 -9.02
N ASN A 48 -10.85 -9.52 -9.57
CA ASN A 48 -9.40 -9.67 -9.44
C ASN A 48 -8.82 -9.10 -8.14
N TYR A 49 -9.66 -8.77 -7.15
CA TYR A 49 -9.25 -8.08 -5.93
C TYR A 49 -8.03 -8.71 -5.25
N ASN A 50 -8.04 -10.02 -5.00
CA ASN A 50 -6.96 -10.69 -4.27
C ASN A 50 -5.60 -10.59 -4.98
N THR A 51 -5.58 -10.77 -6.30
CA THR A 51 -4.35 -10.67 -7.09
C THR A 51 -3.87 -9.23 -7.17
N TRP A 52 -4.80 -8.29 -7.36
CA TRP A 52 -4.49 -6.86 -7.43
C TRP A 52 -4.00 -6.30 -6.10
N SER A 53 -4.67 -6.62 -4.98
CA SER A 53 -4.32 -6.13 -3.64
C SER A 53 -2.95 -6.64 -3.21
N TRP A 54 -2.64 -7.90 -3.51
CA TRP A 54 -1.31 -8.46 -3.27
C TRP A 54 -0.22 -7.75 -4.09
N ALA A 55 -0.46 -7.50 -5.38
CA ALA A 55 0.49 -6.77 -6.22
C ALA A 55 0.70 -5.33 -5.74
N MET A 56 -0.37 -4.64 -5.33
CA MET A 56 -0.30 -3.30 -4.76
C MET A 56 0.47 -3.26 -3.44
N LEU A 57 0.25 -4.24 -2.57
CA LEU A 57 0.98 -4.38 -1.31
C LEU A 57 2.49 -4.45 -1.55
N LEU A 58 2.92 -5.33 -2.47
CA LEU A 58 4.33 -5.48 -2.84
C LEU A 58 4.92 -4.18 -3.41
N ALA A 59 4.15 -3.46 -4.24
CA ALA A 59 4.57 -2.18 -4.79
C ALA A 59 4.76 -1.13 -3.68
N PHE A 60 3.84 -1.03 -2.72
CA PHE A 60 3.97 -0.09 -1.60
C PHE A 60 5.13 -0.41 -0.66
N ILE A 61 5.40 -1.70 -0.41
CA ILE A 61 6.60 -2.12 0.32
C ILE A 61 7.86 -1.67 -0.42
N ALA A 62 7.95 -1.93 -1.73
CA ALA A 62 9.10 -1.53 -2.54
C ALA A 62 9.33 0.00 -2.58
N LYS A 63 8.26 0.79 -2.48
CA LYS A 63 8.32 2.26 -2.46
C LYS A 63 8.46 2.88 -1.06
N ASN A 64 8.54 2.04 -0.01
CA ASN A 64 8.52 2.46 1.38
C ASN A 64 7.31 3.35 1.72
N LYS A 65 6.12 2.88 1.36
CA LYS A 65 4.84 3.58 1.57
C LYS A 65 3.82 2.76 2.35
N MET A 66 4.21 1.58 2.85
CA MET A 66 3.34 0.69 3.62
C MET A 66 2.72 1.39 4.84
N GLY A 67 3.46 2.32 5.47
CA GLY A 67 2.97 3.01 6.66
C GLY A 67 1.74 3.91 6.47
N PHE A 68 1.44 4.30 5.23
CA PHE A 68 0.20 5.03 4.89
C PHE A 68 -0.99 4.09 4.65
N ILE A 69 -0.74 2.78 4.51
CA ILE A 69 -1.74 1.75 4.23
C ILE A 69 -2.21 1.10 5.52
N ASP A 70 -1.27 0.79 6.43
CA ASP A 70 -1.54 0.13 7.71
C ASP A 70 -1.71 1.09 8.90
N ASP A 71 -1.69 2.40 8.64
CA ASP A 71 -1.77 3.46 9.65
C ASP A 71 -0.61 3.51 10.66
N SER A 72 0.50 2.82 10.40
CA SER A 72 1.72 2.97 11.23
C SER A 72 2.37 4.35 11.10
N ILE A 73 2.02 5.10 10.06
CA ILE A 73 2.30 6.53 9.89
C ILE A 73 0.96 7.30 9.92
N PRO A 74 0.42 7.55 11.12
CA PRO A 74 -0.90 8.14 11.26
C PRO A 74 -0.91 9.60 10.81
N GLN A 75 -2.10 10.09 10.48
CA GLN A 75 -2.29 11.51 10.18
C GLN A 75 -1.89 12.37 11.40
N PRO A 76 -1.05 13.41 11.22
CA PRO A 76 -0.71 14.31 12.31
C PRO A 76 -1.94 15.02 12.88
N ALA A 77 -2.02 15.11 14.21
CA ALA A 77 -3.19 15.62 14.92
C ALA A 77 -3.47 17.11 14.67
N THR A 78 -2.46 17.88 14.24
CA THR A 78 -2.62 19.31 13.95
C THR A 78 -1.96 19.66 12.62
N THR A 79 -2.58 20.57 11.89
CA THR A 79 -2.05 21.10 10.61
C THR A 79 -0.77 21.91 10.76
N ASN A 80 -0.44 22.33 12.00
CA ASN A 80 0.77 23.08 12.32
C ASN A 80 1.98 22.17 12.56
N ASP A 81 1.80 20.85 12.55
CA ASP A 81 2.90 19.91 12.64
C ASP A 81 3.82 20.06 11.41
N LEU A 82 5.13 20.12 11.66
CA LEU A 82 6.16 20.19 10.62
C LEU A 82 6.06 19.02 9.63
N LEU A 83 5.55 17.87 10.07
CA LEU A 83 5.37 16.68 9.24
C LEU A 83 4.04 16.66 8.48
N TYR A 84 3.05 17.48 8.85
CA TYR A 84 1.72 17.47 8.22
C TYR A 84 1.80 17.69 6.71
N GLY A 85 2.58 18.67 6.27
CA GLY A 85 2.74 18.96 4.83
C GLY A 85 3.39 17.80 4.07
N ALA A 86 4.37 17.12 4.66
CA ALA A 86 5.02 15.96 4.05
C ALA A 86 4.08 14.75 4.01
N TRP A 87 3.41 14.46 5.13
CA TRP A 87 2.40 13.41 5.25
C TRP A 87 1.29 13.58 4.21
N ASN A 88 0.71 14.78 4.12
CA ASN A 88 -0.40 15.05 3.22
C ASN A 88 -0.01 14.87 1.74
N ARG A 89 1.20 15.28 1.35
CA ARG A 89 1.71 15.05 -0.01
C ARG A 89 1.88 13.57 -0.32
N CYS A 90 2.46 12.80 0.59
CA CYS A 90 2.64 11.36 0.42
C CYS A 90 1.30 10.62 0.39
N ASN A 91 0.41 10.88 1.34
CA ASN A 91 -0.94 10.32 1.37
C ASN A 91 -1.71 10.63 0.07
N SER A 92 -1.65 11.88 -0.41
CA SER A 92 -2.28 12.26 -1.69
C SER A 92 -1.68 11.53 -2.90
N MET A 93 -0.36 11.29 -2.90
CA MET A 93 0.31 10.53 -3.95
C MET A 93 -0.13 9.06 -3.95
N VAL A 94 -0.17 8.43 -2.78
CA VAL A 94 -0.60 7.04 -2.64
C VAL A 94 -2.08 6.88 -3.02
N ASN A 95 -2.96 7.80 -2.58
CA ASN A 95 -4.35 7.84 -3.03
C ASN A 95 -4.44 7.90 -4.55
N SER A 96 -3.67 8.78 -5.19
CA SER A 96 -3.66 8.93 -6.64
C SER A 96 -3.27 7.64 -7.36
N TRP A 97 -2.31 6.91 -6.82
CA TRP A 97 -1.90 5.62 -7.37
C TRP A 97 -2.97 4.55 -7.25
N ILE A 98 -3.63 4.45 -6.09
CA ILE A 98 -4.75 3.52 -5.90
C ILE A 98 -5.85 3.86 -6.89
N LEU A 99 -6.32 5.11 -6.90
CA LEU A 99 -7.46 5.52 -7.73
C LEU A 99 -7.20 5.36 -9.23
N ASN A 100 -5.96 5.58 -9.69
CA ASN A 100 -5.60 5.38 -11.09
C ASN A 100 -5.58 3.90 -11.51
N LEU A 101 -5.41 2.98 -10.56
CA LEU A 101 -5.38 1.54 -10.81
C LEU A 101 -6.71 0.86 -10.51
N VAL A 102 -7.77 1.63 -10.24
CA VAL A 102 -9.12 1.15 -9.92
C VAL A 102 -10.09 1.51 -11.04
N ALA A 103 -10.98 0.59 -11.40
CA ALA A 103 -12.02 0.82 -12.39
C ALA A 103 -12.94 1.98 -11.96
N LYS A 104 -13.36 2.80 -12.94
CA LYS A 104 -14.12 4.05 -12.68
C LYS A 104 -15.39 3.84 -11.87
N GLU A 105 -16.06 2.71 -12.06
CA GLU A 105 -17.28 2.34 -11.34
C GLU A 105 -17.04 2.15 -9.84
N ILE A 106 -15.84 1.70 -9.47
CA ILE A 106 -15.42 1.49 -8.08
C ILE A 106 -14.82 2.80 -7.51
N VAL A 107 -14.10 3.58 -8.32
CA VAL A 107 -13.60 4.91 -7.89
C VAL A 107 -14.71 5.79 -7.35
N ALA A 108 -15.92 5.69 -7.92
CA ALA A 108 -17.08 6.46 -7.45
C ALA A 108 -17.43 6.21 -5.98
N SER A 109 -17.25 4.99 -5.45
CA SER A 109 -17.50 4.68 -4.04
C SER A 109 -16.37 5.13 -3.11
N LEU A 110 -15.22 5.52 -3.67
CA LEU A 110 -14.05 6.00 -2.93
C LEU A 110 -13.93 7.54 -2.92
N LEU A 111 -14.85 8.23 -3.61
CA LEU A 111 -14.87 9.68 -3.63
C LEU A 111 -15.07 10.22 -2.21
N TYR A 112 -14.38 11.32 -1.89
CA TYR A 112 -14.42 12.02 -0.61
C TYR A 112 -13.72 11.32 0.58
N ILE A 113 -13.14 10.13 0.39
CA ILE A 113 -12.26 9.54 1.40
C ILE A 113 -10.92 10.26 1.39
N SER A 114 -10.46 10.67 2.58
CA SER A 114 -9.31 11.57 2.71
C SER A 114 -8.00 10.85 2.94
N THR A 115 -8.03 9.70 3.63
CA THR A 115 -6.83 8.95 3.99
C THR A 115 -6.66 7.70 3.12
N THR A 116 -5.40 7.36 2.84
CA THR A 116 -5.06 6.13 2.13
C THR A 116 -5.53 4.89 2.88
N THR A 117 -5.37 4.87 4.20
CA THR A 117 -5.83 3.79 5.10
C THR A 117 -7.33 3.51 4.92
N GLU A 118 -8.17 4.55 4.95
CA GLU A 118 -9.62 4.39 4.78
C GLU A 118 -9.99 3.85 3.39
N ILE A 119 -9.35 4.33 2.33
CA ILE A 119 -9.56 3.82 0.96
C ILE A 119 -9.22 2.33 0.91
N TRP A 120 -8.06 1.95 1.45
CA TRP A 120 -7.58 0.59 1.44
C TRP A 120 -8.51 -0.36 2.21
N ASN A 121 -8.94 0.05 3.41
CA ASN A 121 -9.86 -0.72 4.24
C ASN A 121 -11.24 -0.85 3.59
N GLY A 122 -11.78 0.23 3.02
CA GLY A 122 -13.07 0.20 2.33
C GLY A 122 -13.08 -0.76 1.13
N LEU A 123 -11.99 -0.78 0.35
CA LEU A 123 -11.80 -1.75 -0.73
C LEU A 123 -11.73 -3.19 -0.19
N GLY A 124 -11.02 -3.40 0.92
CA GLY A 124 -10.92 -4.70 1.58
C GLY A 124 -12.27 -5.20 2.08
N GLU A 125 -13.03 -4.39 2.78
CA GLU A 125 -14.34 -4.76 3.31
C GLU A 125 -15.33 -5.10 2.19
N GLN A 126 -15.32 -4.30 1.12
CA GLN A 126 -16.23 -4.46 -0.01
C GLN A 126 -15.92 -5.71 -0.85
N PHE A 127 -14.63 -6.06 -1.06
CA PHE A 127 -14.25 -7.07 -2.04
C PHE A 127 -13.49 -8.30 -1.50
N HIS A 128 -12.98 -8.29 -0.26
CA HIS A 128 -12.46 -9.53 0.35
C HIS A 128 -13.57 -10.56 0.52
N GLN A 129 -14.77 -10.15 0.95
CA GLN A 129 -15.86 -11.06 1.28
C GLN A 129 -16.56 -11.64 0.04
N THR A 130 -16.65 -10.88 -1.07
CA THR A 130 -17.34 -11.32 -2.29
C THR A 130 -16.70 -12.54 -2.96
N ASN A 131 -15.40 -12.76 -2.74
CA ASN A 131 -14.67 -13.86 -3.36
C ASN A 131 -14.75 -15.18 -2.59
N ALA A 132 -15.04 -15.15 -1.28
CA ALA A 132 -15.10 -16.37 -0.45
C ALA A 132 -16.21 -17.34 -0.89
N PRO A 133 -17.46 -16.91 -1.18
CA PRO A 133 -18.49 -17.79 -1.72
C PRO A 133 -18.12 -18.37 -3.09
N GLN A 134 -17.47 -17.59 -3.96
CA GLN A 134 -17.06 -18.06 -5.29
C GLN A 134 -15.98 -19.15 -5.19
N ILE A 135 -14.96 -18.94 -4.34
CA ILE A 135 -13.92 -19.93 -4.05
C ILE A 135 -14.56 -21.21 -3.47
N PHE A 136 -15.51 -21.06 -2.55
CA PHE A 136 -16.22 -22.20 -1.97
C PHE A 136 -17.02 -23.00 -3.01
N GLN A 137 -17.71 -22.34 -3.95
CA GLN A 137 -18.42 -23.02 -5.04
C GLN A 137 -17.45 -23.77 -5.96
N VAL A 138 -16.29 -23.20 -6.28
CA VAL A 138 -15.25 -23.87 -7.09
C VAL A 138 -14.72 -25.11 -6.36
N ILE A 139 -14.40 -25.00 -5.06
CA ILE A 139 -13.95 -26.14 -4.25
C ILE A 139 -15.03 -27.22 -4.20
N LYS A 140 -16.30 -26.84 -4.01
CA LYS A 140 -17.44 -27.77 -4.02
C LYS A 140 -17.59 -28.48 -5.37
N ALA A 141 -17.45 -27.78 -6.49
CA ALA A 141 -17.51 -28.37 -7.82
C ALA A 141 -16.34 -29.34 -8.07
N LEU A 142 -15.12 -28.99 -7.66
CA LEU A 142 -13.96 -29.89 -7.73
C LEU A 142 -14.18 -31.16 -6.89
N MET A 143 -14.69 -31.02 -5.66
CA MET A 143 -15.01 -32.17 -4.80
C MET A 143 -16.10 -33.04 -5.44
N ALA A 144 -17.15 -32.45 -6.01
CA ALA A 144 -18.22 -33.19 -6.68
C ALA A 144 -17.72 -33.95 -7.93
N LEU A 145 -16.83 -33.35 -8.72
CA LEU A 145 -16.20 -34.00 -9.87
C LEU A 145 -15.29 -35.16 -9.45
N ASN A 146 -14.48 -34.98 -8.40
CA ASN A 146 -13.63 -36.03 -7.85
C ASN A 146 -14.47 -37.19 -7.26
N GLN A 147 -15.58 -36.88 -6.59
CA GLN A 147 -16.50 -37.89 -6.06
C GLN A 147 -17.22 -38.65 -7.19
N GLY A 148 -17.65 -37.94 -8.24
CA GLY A 148 -18.32 -38.55 -9.40
C GLY A 148 -17.45 -39.57 -10.12
N ALA A 149 -16.17 -39.26 -10.32
CA ALA A 149 -15.20 -40.17 -10.94
C ALA A 149 -14.95 -41.45 -10.12
N LEU A 150 -14.93 -41.34 -8.78
CA LEU A 150 -14.81 -42.47 -7.85
C LEU A 150 -16.05 -43.37 -7.85
N ILE A 151 -17.24 -42.81 -8.02
CA ILE A 151 -18.50 -43.58 -8.02
C ILE A 151 -18.70 -44.31 -9.36
N THR A 152 -18.18 -43.77 -10.47
CA THR A 152 -18.27 -44.42 -11.79
C THR A 152 -17.25 -45.53 -12.02
N LEU A 153 -16.11 -45.52 -11.32
CA LEU A 153 -15.09 -46.59 -11.41
C LEU A 153 -15.33 -47.77 -10.44
N GLY A 154 -16.27 -47.65 -9.51
CA GLY A 154 -16.66 -48.72 -8.57
C GLY A 154 -17.83 -49.57 -9.04
N ARG A 155 -18.23 -49.48 -10.32
CA ARG A 155 -19.37 -50.19 -10.90
C ARG A 155 -18.94 -50.88 -12.21
N GLU A 156 -17.95 -51.75 -12.13
CA GLU A 156 -17.63 -52.76 -13.14
C GLU A 156 -17.36 -54.11 -12.46
#